data_AF-A0A3S4NU80-F1
#
_entry.id   AF-A0A3S4NU80-F1
#
_cell.length_a   1.000
_cell.length_b   1.000
_cell.length_c   1.000
_cell.angle_alpha   90.00
_cell.angle_beta   90.00
_cell.angle_gamma   90.00
#
_symmetry.space_group_name_H-M   'P 1'
#
loop_
_entity.id
_entity.type
_entity.pdbx_description
1 polymer ?
#
loop_
_entity_poly.entity_id
_entity_poly.type
_entity_poly.pdbx_seq_one_letter_code
_entity_poly.pdbx_strand_id
1 'polypeptide(L)'
;MILGVYWYFRFPDNLYDFQFFKFYPGYGGHADNPAELAARVRVENTDDLILKLEELKAGFKETYLHLNINENQLIINIGDHMLFDFHFQFALEIEELLIRENAVLLDSEIPFTIQSSKSYPPEREKFRNIEHRFIQMVGSDFKKSNAEHYAARIDCNLPLQYKQDLINDLSQICREENLHVFYYNDFDFKDHCNLMLFFTNGRQKKNTLQKVDINSFGSKVRLLTQKYPLHFGHFGSFKEYPLQGPHTELMVDEEYIINKK
;
A
#
# COMPACT_ATOMS: atom_id res chain seq x y z
N MET A 1 -0.14 0.28 -10.71
CA MET A 1 -0.30 -0.35 -9.37
C MET A 1 0.06 0.65 -8.28
N ILE A 2 -0.41 0.48 -7.05
CA ILE A 2 -0.09 1.38 -5.93
C ILE A 2 1.05 0.76 -5.12
N LEU A 3 2.09 1.56 -4.87
CA LEU A 3 3.17 1.25 -3.93
C LEU A 3 3.07 2.20 -2.75
N GLY A 4 3.62 1.79 -1.61
CA GLY A 4 3.80 2.67 -0.45
C GLY A 4 3.33 2.06 0.85
N VAL A 5 3.00 2.93 1.80
CA VAL A 5 2.71 2.58 3.19
C VAL A 5 1.29 2.03 3.33
N TYR A 6 1.14 0.84 3.90
CA TYR A 6 -0.15 0.17 4.10
C TYR A 6 -0.24 -0.51 5.47
N TRP A 7 -1.47 -0.92 5.83
CA TRP A 7 -1.79 -1.63 7.06
C TRP A 7 -2.63 -2.87 6.72
N TYR A 8 -2.12 -4.06 7.00
CA TYR A 8 -2.86 -5.30 6.78
C TYR A 8 -3.02 -6.10 8.07
N PHE A 9 -1.92 -6.26 8.83
CA PHE A 9 -1.92 -7.10 10.02
C PHE A 9 -2.27 -6.37 11.32
N ARG A 10 -2.16 -5.04 11.37
CA ARG A 10 -2.33 -4.25 12.60
C ARG A 10 -2.91 -2.87 12.31
N PHE A 11 -3.70 -2.38 13.24
CA PHE A 11 -4.33 -1.06 13.14
C PHE A 11 -3.28 0.06 13.23
N PRO A 12 -3.42 1.15 12.46
CA PRO A 12 -2.57 2.34 12.55
C PRO A 12 -2.75 3.15 13.83
N ASP A 13 -2.29 2.62 14.97
CA ASP A 13 -2.37 3.29 16.27
C ASP A 13 -1.77 4.71 16.21
N ASN A 14 -2.48 5.68 16.80
CA ASN A 14 -2.13 7.10 16.83
C ASN A 14 -2.21 7.86 15.50
N LEU A 15 -2.74 7.25 14.44
CA LEU A 15 -3.05 7.95 13.18
C LEU A 15 -4.55 8.11 12.96
N TYR A 16 -5.33 7.11 13.36
CA TYR A 16 -6.77 7.09 13.19
C TYR A 16 -7.42 6.67 14.50
N ASP A 17 -8.60 7.22 14.75
CA ASP A 17 -9.46 6.88 15.88
C ASP A 17 -10.89 6.88 15.37
N PHE A 18 -11.63 5.82 15.68
CA PHE A 18 -12.95 5.54 15.10
C PHE A 18 -13.96 5.29 16.22
N GLN A 19 -15.13 5.94 16.13
CA GLN A 19 -16.21 5.72 17.09
C GLN A 19 -17.07 4.52 16.67
N PHE A 20 -17.33 4.36 15.37
CA PHE A 20 -18.19 3.32 14.81
C PHE A 20 -17.40 2.14 14.24
N PHE A 21 -16.30 2.39 13.54
CA PHE A 21 -15.55 1.34 12.85
C PHE A 21 -14.64 0.54 13.79
N LYS A 22 -14.66 -0.78 13.62
CA LYS A 22 -13.69 -1.71 14.20
C LYS A 22 -12.79 -2.25 13.10
N PHE A 23 -11.49 -2.34 13.41
CA PHE A 23 -10.50 -2.93 12.53
C PHE A 23 -10.40 -4.44 12.74
N TYR A 24 -10.44 -5.18 11.65
CA TYR A 24 -10.23 -6.61 11.59
C TYR A 24 -8.98 -6.87 10.75
N PRO A 25 -7.90 -7.42 11.34
CA PRO A 25 -6.67 -7.67 10.61
C PRO A 25 -6.89 -8.75 9.54
N GLY A 26 -6.14 -8.64 8.45
CA GLY A 26 -6.02 -9.71 7.47
C GLY A 26 -5.18 -10.86 8.01
N TYR A 27 -5.50 -12.08 7.59
CA TYR A 27 -4.74 -13.28 7.89
C TYR A 27 -4.12 -13.80 6.59
N GLY A 28 -2.80 -13.97 6.58
CA GLY A 28 -2.09 -14.59 5.47
C GLY A 28 -2.18 -16.12 5.48
N GLY A 29 -1.64 -16.77 4.45
CA GLY A 29 -1.55 -18.22 4.37
C GLY A 29 -2.84 -18.87 3.87
N HIS A 30 -3.27 -19.99 4.46
CA HIS A 30 -4.43 -20.76 3.97
C HIS A 30 -5.79 -20.09 4.22
N ALA A 31 -5.86 -19.12 5.13
CA ALA A 31 -7.10 -18.39 5.46
C ALA A 31 -7.33 -17.15 4.59
N ASP A 32 -6.30 -16.68 3.86
CA ASP A 32 -6.21 -15.47 3.03
C ASP A 32 -7.48 -14.61 2.96
N ASN A 33 -7.64 -13.70 3.93
CA ASN A 33 -8.75 -12.75 4.00
C ASN A 33 -8.23 -11.30 4.03
N PRO A 34 -8.95 -10.35 3.40
CA PRO A 34 -8.56 -8.94 3.45
C PRO A 34 -8.59 -8.42 4.89
N ALA A 35 -7.82 -7.34 5.12
CA ALA A 35 -8.03 -6.52 6.30
C ALA A 35 -9.28 -5.67 6.08
N GLU A 36 -10.06 -5.45 7.14
CA GLU A 36 -11.37 -4.80 7.06
C GLU A 36 -11.58 -3.76 8.15
N LEU A 37 -12.34 -2.71 7.81
CA LEU A 37 -12.99 -1.81 8.74
C LEU A 37 -14.50 -2.08 8.65
N ALA A 38 -15.11 -2.49 9.75
CA ALA A 38 -16.54 -2.73 9.81
C ALA A 38 -17.24 -1.90 10.88
N ALA A 39 -18.36 -1.28 10.52
CA ALA A 39 -19.24 -0.56 11.43
C ALA A 39 -20.64 -1.18 11.36
N ARG A 40 -21.27 -1.38 12.52
CA ARG A 40 -22.65 -1.85 12.61
C ARG A 40 -23.52 -0.80 13.28
N VAL A 41 -24.48 -0.25 12.55
CA VAL A 41 -25.23 0.92 12.99
C VAL A 41 -26.73 0.74 12.82
N ARG A 42 -27.50 1.52 13.58
CA ARG A 42 -28.92 1.79 13.34
C ARG A 42 -29.11 3.25 12.99
N VAL A 43 -29.94 3.53 11.99
CA VAL A 43 -30.33 4.89 11.59
C VAL A 43 -31.84 4.97 11.41
N GLU A 44 -32.40 6.17 11.44
CA GLU A 44 -33.85 6.35 11.21
C GLU A 44 -34.24 6.10 9.76
N ASN A 45 -33.42 6.56 8.81
CA ASN A 45 -33.67 6.44 7.38
C ASN A 45 -32.49 5.78 6.65
N THR A 46 -32.60 4.46 6.46
CA THR A 46 -31.58 3.65 5.78
C THR A 46 -31.40 4.03 4.31
N ASP A 47 -32.49 4.29 3.59
CA ASP A 47 -32.42 4.56 2.15
C ASP A 47 -31.67 5.87 1.87
N ASP A 48 -31.92 6.90 2.69
CA ASP A 48 -31.21 8.18 2.61
C ASP A 48 -29.72 8.04 2.96
N LEU A 49 -29.39 7.29 4.03
CA LEU A 49 -27.98 7.00 4.36
C LEU A 49 -27.27 6.27 3.20
N ILE A 50 -27.93 5.29 2.58
CA ILE A 50 -27.34 4.54 1.47
C ILE A 50 -27.03 5.46 0.28
N LEU A 51 -27.93 6.38 -0.07
CA LEU A 51 -27.68 7.35 -1.15
C LEU A 51 -26.47 8.25 -0.85
N LYS A 52 -26.36 8.73 0.40
CA LYS A 52 -25.21 9.54 0.84
C LYS A 52 -23.89 8.74 0.84
N LEU A 53 -23.93 7.45 1.21
CA LEU A 53 -22.78 6.55 1.12
C LEU A 53 -22.35 6.29 -0.34
N GLU A 54 -23.31 6.14 -1.25
CA GLU A 54 -23.06 6.02 -2.69
C GLU A 54 -22.38 7.28 -3.25
N GLU A 55 -22.84 8.46 -2.84
CA GLU A 55 -22.23 9.74 -3.21
C GLU A 55 -20.79 9.87 -2.67
N LEU A 56 -20.57 9.55 -1.39
CA LEU A 56 -19.22 9.54 -0.81
C LEU A 56 -18.29 8.55 -1.53
N LYS A 57 -18.79 7.34 -1.83
CA LYS A 57 -18.04 6.29 -2.53
C LYS A 57 -17.55 6.76 -3.91
N ALA A 58 -18.29 7.63 -4.60
CA ALA A 58 -17.87 8.18 -5.89
C ALA A 58 -16.58 9.03 -5.77
N GLY A 59 -16.33 9.62 -4.60
CA GLY A 59 -15.09 10.34 -4.28
C GLY A 59 -13.91 9.45 -3.86
N PHE A 60 -14.15 8.17 -3.60
CA PHE A 60 -13.15 7.18 -3.19
C PHE A 60 -13.13 5.99 -4.15
N LYS A 61 -12.64 6.26 -5.35
CA LYS A 61 -12.72 5.31 -6.47
C LYS A 61 -11.98 4.01 -6.22
N GLU A 62 -10.85 4.07 -5.54
CA GLU A 62 -9.99 2.91 -5.27
C GLU A 62 -10.42 2.06 -4.06
N THR A 63 -11.47 2.45 -3.33
CA THR A 63 -11.93 1.68 -2.16
C THR A 63 -13.02 0.69 -2.53
N TYR A 64 -13.12 -0.38 -1.76
CA TYR A 64 -14.30 -1.23 -1.71
C TYR A 64 -15.29 -0.71 -0.66
N LEU A 65 -16.60 -0.79 -0.95
CA LEU A 65 -17.66 -0.58 0.03
C LEU A 65 -18.67 -1.72 -0.08
N HIS A 66 -19.02 -2.32 1.04
CA HIS A 66 -20.07 -3.32 1.12
C HIS A 66 -21.04 -3.00 2.24
N LEU A 67 -22.33 -3.13 1.94
CA LEU A 67 -23.43 -2.86 2.84
C LEU A 67 -24.26 -4.13 2.99
N ASN A 68 -24.43 -4.60 4.22
CA ASN A 68 -25.51 -5.53 4.56
C ASN A 68 -26.62 -4.76 5.25
N ILE A 69 -27.86 -4.99 4.82
CA ILE A 69 -29.00 -4.15 5.14
C ILE A 69 -30.08 -5.01 5.78
N ASN A 70 -30.64 -4.53 6.90
CA ASN A 70 -31.77 -5.12 7.59
C ASN A 70 -32.64 -4.01 8.18
N GLU A 71 -33.70 -3.62 7.47
CA GLU A 71 -34.58 -2.50 7.83
C GLU A 71 -33.78 -1.23 8.19
N ASN A 72 -33.76 -0.86 9.47
CA ASN A 72 -33.10 0.32 10.01
C ASN A 72 -31.65 0.05 10.47
N GLN A 73 -31.12 -1.16 10.27
CA GLN A 73 -29.77 -1.56 10.63
C GLN A 73 -28.90 -1.77 9.40
N LEU A 74 -27.65 -1.31 9.47
CA LEU A 74 -26.63 -1.49 8.44
C LEU A 74 -25.35 -2.08 9.04
N ILE A 75 -24.70 -2.96 8.28
CA ILE A 75 -23.29 -3.29 8.45
C ILE A 75 -22.54 -2.71 7.26
N ILE A 76 -21.61 -1.81 7.52
CA ILE A 76 -20.78 -1.10 6.55
C ILE A 76 -19.38 -1.68 6.63
N ASN A 77 -18.90 -2.25 5.52
CA ASN A 77 -17.58 -2.86 5.42
C ASN A 77 -16.74 -2.16 4.35
N ILE A 78 -15.51 -1.82 4.71
CA ILE A 78 -14.43 -1.40 3.82
C ILE A 78 -13.30 -2.42 3.99
N GLY A 79 -12.69 -2.89 2.91
CA GLY A 79 -11.61 -3.87 3.02
C GLY A 79 -10.72 -3.97 1.80
N ASP A 80 -9.47 -4.38 2.02
CA ASP A 80 -8.47 -4.67 0.97
C ASP A 80 -7.34 -5.52 1.55
N HIS A 81 -6.54 -6.17 0.69
CA HIS A 81 -5.29 -6.82 1.05
C HIS A 81 -4.13 -5.83 1.26
N MET A 82 -4.32 -4.56 0.86
CA MET A 82 -3.43 -3.45 1.20
C MET A 82 -4.25 -2.22 1.58
N LEU A 83 -4.56 -2.05 2.87
CA LEU A 83 -5.24 -0.83 3.32
C LEU A 83 -4.24 0.33 3.40
N PHE A 84 -4.23 1.15 2.37
CA PHE A 84 -3.58 2.46 2.34
C PHE A 84 -4.38 3.53 3.10
N ASP A 85 -3.77 4.68 3.40
CA ASP A 85 -4.41 5.81 4.10
C ASP A 85 -5.78 6.21 3.53
N PHE A 86 -5.95 6.19 2.21
CA PHE A 86 -7.21 6.58 1.58
C PHE A 86 -8.40 5.70 2.01
N HIS A 87 -8.18 4.46 2.43
CA HIS A 87 -9.24 3.59 3.00
C HIS A 87 -9.69 4.09 4.36
N PHE A 88 -8.74 4.45 5.23
CA PHE A 88 -9.03 4.98 6.55
C PHE A 88 -9.66 6.39 6.45
N GLN A 89 -9.23 7.21 5.48
CA GLN A 89 -9.87 8.50 5.21
C GLN A 89 -11.30 8.34 4.71
N PHE A 90 -11.58 7.30 3.93
CA PHE A 90 -12.96 6.99 3.53
C PHE A 90 -13.81 6.61 4.74
N ALA A 91 -13.29 5.75 5.63
CA ALA A 91 -13.98 5.41 6.87
C ALA A 91 -14.24 6.65 7.76
N LEU A 92 -13.30 7.60 7.82
CA LEU A 92 -13.51 8.87 8.53
C LEU A 92 -14.64 9.71 7.93
N GLU A 93 -14.71 9.84 6.60
CA GLU A 93 -15.83 10.57 5.96
C GLU A 93 -17.18 9.87 6.20
N ILE A 94 -17.19 8.54 6.32
CA ILE A 94 -18.38 7.78 6.73
C ILE A 94 -18.72 8.03 8.21
N GLU A 95 -17.76 8.08 9.12
CA GLU A 95 -18.00 8.43 10.54
C GLU A 95 -18.68 9.79 10.68
N GLU A 96 -18.17 10.80 9.98
CA GLU A 96 -18.77 12.14 9.98
C GLU A 96 -20.20 12.12 9.41
N LEU A 97 -20.47 11.28 8.43
CA LEU A 97 -21.83 11.07 7.93
C LEU A 97 -22.71 10.38 9.00
N LEU A 98 -22.23 9.30 9.62
CA LEU A 98 -22.97 8.57 10.65
C LEU A 98 -23.32 9.45 11.85
N ILE A 99 -22.40 10.32 12.28
CA ILE A 99 -22.66 11.30 13.35
C ILE A 99 -23.77 12.27 12.95
N ARG A 100 -23.73 12.81 11.72
CA ARG A 100 -24.76 13.74 11.21
C ARG A 100 -26.14 13.10 11.09
N GLU A 101 -26.19 11.81 10.74
CA GLU A 101 -27.42 11.03 10.66
C GLU A 101 -27.87 10.47 12.03
N ASN A 102 -27.24 10.89 13.13
CA ASN A 102 -27.52 10.42 14.49
C ASN A 102 -27.51 8.88 14.60
N ALA A 103 -26.59 8.23 13.88
CA ALA A 103 -26.47 6.79 13.87
C ALA A 103 -26.13 6.27 15.27
N VAL A 104 -26.74 5.14 15.63
CA VAL A 104 -26.48 4.45 16.90
C VAL A 104 -25.62 3.22 16.62
N LEU A 105 -24.44 3.14 17.23
CA LEU A 105 -23.59 1.96 17.18
C LEU A 105 -24.30 0.77 17.83
N LEU A 106 -24.33 -0.36 17.14
CA LEU A 106 -24.94 -1.59 17.64
C LEU A 106 -23.87 -2.58 18.10
N ASP A 107 -24.17 -3.27 19.20
CA ASP A 107 -23.35 -4.40 19.66
C ASP A 107 -23.46 -5.58 18.68
N SER A 108 -22.36 -6.34 18.58
CA SER A 108 -22.31 -7.66 17.97
C SER A 108 -23.38 -8.63 18.48
N GLU A 109 -23.79 -8.54 19.74
CA GLU A 109 -24.80 -9.44 20.33
C GLU A 109 -26.22 -9.25 19.78
N ILE A 110 -26.52 -8.08 19.22
CA ILE A 110 -27.85 -7.81 18.64
C ILE A 110 -28.04 -8.72 17.43
N PRO A 111 -29.17 -9.43 17.24
CA PRO A 111 -29.38 -10.24 16.05
C PRO A 111 -29.36 -9.40 14.77
N PHE A 112 -28.68 -9.87 13.73
CA PHE A 112 -28.69 -9.28 12.38
C PHE A 112 -29.03 -10.36 11.36
N THR A 113 -30.13 -10.18 10.62
CA THR A 113 -30.48 -11.05 9.50
C THR A 113 -30.41 -10.21 8.24
N ILE A 114 -29.52 -10.56 7.32
CA ILE A 114 -29.35 -9.84 6.06
C ILE A 114 -30.64 -9.97 5.25
N GLN A 115 -31.32 -8.84 4.99
CA GLN A 115 -32.47 -8.79 4.10
C GLN A 115 -32.03 -8.46 2.67
N SER A 116 -31.04 -7.57 2.52
CA SER A 116 -30.42 -7.25 1.24
C SER A 116 -28.96 -6.84 1.42
N SER A 117 -28.22 -6.81 0.32
CA SER A 117 -26.83 -6.32 0.31
C SER A 117 -26.54 -5.48 -0.93
N LYS A 118 -25.59 -4.55 -0.79
CA LYS A 118 -25.04 -3.76 -1.89
C LYS A 118 -23.51 -3.81 -1.83
N SER A 119 -22.88 -3.93 -3.00
CA SER A 119 -21.42 -3.99 -3.12
C SER A 119 -20.95 -3.02 -4.19
N TYR A 120 -20.01 -2.16 -3.82
CA TYR A 120 -19.38 -1.19 -4.70
C TYR A 120 -17.89 -1.51 -4.82
N PRO A 121 -17.49 -2.22 -5.89
CA PRO A 121 -16.09 -2.55 -6.11
C PRO A 121 -15.25 -1.28 -6.33
N PRO A 122 -13.94 -1.33 -6.06
CA PRO A 122 -13.03 -0.28 -6.51
C PRO A 122 -13.07 -0.18 -8.04
N GLU A 123 -12.86 1.02 -8.58
CA GLU A 123 -12.65 1.27 -10.00
C GLU A 123 -11.35 0.55 -10.42
N ARG A 124 -11.46 -0.70 -10.89
CA ARG A 124 -10.30 -1.52 -11.22
C ARG A 124 -9.60 -0.98 -12.46
N GLU A 125 -8.31 -0.67 -12.33
CA GLU A 125 -7.42 -0.74 -13.49
C GLU A 125 -7.26 -2.20 -13.93
N LYS A 126 -7.08 -2.42 -15.23
CA LYS A 126 -6.76 -3.75 -15.75
C LYS A 126 -5.52 -4.26 -15.03
N PHE A 127 -5.65 -5.37 -14.30
CA PHE A 127 -4.51 -6.05 -13.70
C PHE A 127 -3.46 -6.29 -14.78
N ARG A 128 -2.26 -5.72 -14.60
CA ARG A 128 -1.13 -5.94 -15.50
C ARG A 128 -0.15 -6.86 -14.81
N ASN A 129 0.21 -7.94 -15.49
CA ASN A 129 1.31 -8.78 -15.05
C ASN A 129 2.61 -7.98 -15.11
N ILE A 130 3.49 -8.16 -14.12
CA ILE A 130 4.83 -7.60 -14.15
C ILE A 130 5.63 -8.37 -15.20
N GLU A 131 6.02 -7.69 -16.28
CA GLU A 131 6.70 -8.32 -17.42
C GLU A 131 8.21 -8.53 -17.13
N HIS A 132 8.76 -7.73 -16.23
CA HIS A 132 10.18 -7.72 -15.91
C HIS A 132 10.47 -8.61 -14.71
N ARG A 133 10.95 -9.84 -14.98
CA ARG A 133 11.26 -10.85 -13.96
C ARG A 133 12.32 -10.43 -12.92
N PHE A 134 13.10 -9.40 -13.19
CA PHE A 134 14.08 -8.85 -12.25
C PHE A 134 13.45 -7.91 -11.20
N ILE A 135 12.18 -7.55 -11.36
CA ILE A 135 11.41 -6.79 -10.37
C ILE A 135 10.68 -7.78 -9.47
N GLN A 136 10.93 -7.67 -8.18
CA GLN A 136 10.26 -8.44 -7.14
C GLN A 136 9.41 -7.50 -6.30
N MET A 137 8.17 -7.90 -6.00
CA MET A 137 7.34 -7.14 -5.08
C MET A 137 7.56 -7.64 -3.66
N VAL A 138 7.88 -6.74 -2.74
CA VAL A 138 8.23 -7.07 -1.36
C VAL A 138 7.46 -6.21 -0.38
N GLY A 139 6.97 -6.84 0.69
CA GLY A 139 6.54 -6.17 1.90
C GLY A 139 7.72 -5.95 2.84
N SER A 140 7.43 -5.49 4.04
CA SER A 140 8.44 -5.10 5.01
C SER A 140 7.96 -5.35 6.43
N ASP A 141 8.87 -5.40 7.40
CA ASP A 141 8.49 -5.43 8.81
C ASP A 141 7.74 -4.15 9.25
N PHE A 142 7.06 -4.24 10.39
CA PHE A 142 6.33 -3.11 11.00
C PHE A 142 7.26 -1.95 11.37
N LYS A 143 6.76 -0.73 11.13
CA LYS A 143 7.43 0.55 11.42
C LYS A 143 6.51 1.43 12.24
N LYS A 144 6.64 2.76 12.10
CA LYS A 144 5.78 3.73 12.81
C LYS A 144 4.31 3.41 12.60
N SER A 145 3.54 3.50 13.70
CA SER A 145 2.09 3.24 13.74
C SER A 145 1.72 1.89 13.12
N ASN A 146 2.50 0.84 13.39
CA ASN A 146 2.29 -0.52 12.88
C ASN A 146 2.25 -0.64 11.35
N ALA A 147 2.82 0.31 10.62
CA ALA A 147 2.76 0.32 9.17
C ALA A 147 3.77 -0.64 8.53
N GLU A 148 3.39 -1.19 7.38
CA GLU A 148 4.28 -1.85 6.44
C GLU A 148 4.42 -0.96 5.20
N HIS A 149 5.41 -1.22 4.35
CA HIS A 149 5.49 -0.62 3.03
C HIS A 149 5.64 -1.68 1.95
N TYR A 150 4.96 -1.47 0.85
CA TYR A 150 5.00 -2.31 -0.33
C TYR A 150 5.94 -1.69 -1.37
N ALA A 151 7.00 -2.40 -1.75
CA ALA A 151 8.06 -1.89 -2.61
C ALA A 151 8.35 -2.83 -3.79
N ALA A 152 8.82 -2.24 -4.88
CA ALA A 152 9.53 -2.94 -5.94
C ALA A 152 11.01 -3.07 -5.53
N ARG A 153 11.51 -4.30 -5.51
CA ARG A 153 12.91 -4.64 -5.27
C ARG A 153 13.58 -5.09 -6.55
N ILE A 154 14.79 -4.59 -6.80
CA ILE A 154 15.65 -5.06 -7.88
C ILE A 154 17.01 -5.42 -7.28
N ASP A 155 17.45 -6.64 -7.54
CA ASP A 155 18.77 -7.12 -7.18
C ASP A 155 19.67 -7.05 -8.41
N CYS A 156 20.88 -6.51 -8.26
CA CYS A 156 21.84 -6.46 -9.36
C CYS A 156 23.31 -6.47 -8.90
N ASN A 157 24.19 -6.72 -9.86
CA ASN A 157 25.63 -6.60 -9.74
C ASN A 157 26.17 -5.73 -10.88
N LEU A 158 27.17 -4.92 -10.58
CA LEU A 158 27.94 -4.18 -11.59
C LEU A 158 29.38 -3.91 -11.11
N PRO A 159 30.30 -3.57 -12.02
CA PRO A 159 31.61 -3.06 -11.67
C PRO A 159 31.51 -1.77 -10.84
N LEU A 160 32.32 -1.69 -9.79
CA LEU A 160 32.26 -0.64 -8.77
C LEU A 160 32.39 0.77 -9.36
N GLN A 161 33.19 0.93 -10.41
CA GLN A 161 33.38 2.22 -11.09
C GLN A 161 32.10 2.84 -11.65
N TYR A 162 31.05 2.04 -11.92
CA TYR A 162 29.79 2.50 -12.48
C TYR A 162 28.67 2.66 -11.44
N LYS A 163 28.94 2.33 -10.16
CA LYS A 163 27.93 2.31 -9.10
C LYS A 163 27.22 3.65 -8.96
N GLN A 164 27.97 4.74 -8.79
CA GLN A 164 27.38 6.06 -8.58
C GLN A 164 26.58 6.55 -9.80
N ASP A 165 27.07 6.30 -11.01
CA ASP A 165 26.39 6.69 -12.24
C ASP A 165 25.07 5.93 -12.43
N LEU A 166 25.06 4.62 -12.11
CA LEU A 166 23.82 3.83 -12.10
C LEU A 166 22.82 4.40 -11.09
N ILE A 167 23.26 4.69 -9.86
CA ILE A 167 22.38 5.23 -8.80
C ILE A 167 21.79 6.59 -9.23
N ASN A 168 22.58 7.46 -9.84
CA ASN A 168 22.12 8.75 -10.34
C ASN A 168 21.05 8.60 -11.44
N ASP A 169 21.27 7.70 -12.40
CA ASP A 169 20.29 7.41 -13.46
C ASP A 169 19.00 6.80 -12.90
N LEU A 170 19.11 5.88 -11.92
CA LEU A 170 17.94 5.29 -11.26
C LEU A 170 17.14 6.35 -10.50
N SER A 171 17.80 7.26 -9.79
CA SER A 171 17.14 8.40 -9.13
C SER A 171 16.40 9.30 -10.13
N GLN A 172 16.94 9.50 -11.33
CA GLN A 172 16.23 10.21 -12.40
C GLN A 172 15.00 9.44 -12.87
N ILE A 173 15.15 8.14 -13.17
CA ILE A 173 14.02 7.27 -13.58
C ILE A 173 12.90 7.31 -12.53
N CYS A 174 13.24 7.29 -11.24
CA CYS A 174 12.24 7.37 -10.17
C CYS A 174 11.37 8.62 -10.28
N ARG A 175 12.00 9.79 -10.51
CA ARG A 175 11.27 11.06 -10.67
C ARG A 175 10.36 11.05 -11.91
N GLU A 176 10.82 10.43 -13.00
CA GLU A 176 10.02 10.30 -14.22
C GLU A 176 8.83 9.32 -14.07
N GLU A 177 8.96 8.33 -13.18
CA GLU A 177 7.97 7.26 -12.97
C GLU A 177 7.12 7.44 -11.70
N ASN A 178 7.15 8.64 -11.09
CA ASN A 178 6.43 8.98 -9.86
C ASN A 178 6.75 8.04 -8.68
N LEU A 179 8.02 7.72 -8.51
CA LEU A 179 8.58 7.04 -7.33
C LEU A 179 9.32 8.05 -6.46
N HIS A 180 8.84 8.23 -5.25
CA HIS A 180 9.34 9.25 -4.30
C HIS A 180 10.25 8.66 -3.22
N VAL A 181 10.38 7.34 -3.18
CA VAL A 181 11.28 6.63 -2.28
C VAL A 181 12.20 5.74 -3.11
N PHE A 182 13.49 5.95 -2.95
CA PHE A 182 14.55 5.11 -3.49
C PHE A 182 15.69 5.03 -2.48
N TYR A 183 15.96 3.82 -2.01
CA TYR A 183 17.11 3.51 -1.17
C TYR A 183 17.69 2.16 -1.58
N TYR A 184 18.90 1.89 -1.14
CA TYR A 184 19.56 0.62 -1.44
C TYR A 184 20.46 0.16 -0.31
N ASN A 185 20.71 -1.15 -0.30
CA ASN A 185 21.84 -1.73 0.41
C ASN A 185 22.89 -2.19 -0.61
N ASP A 186 24.14 -2.20 -0.19
CA ASP A 186 25.25 -2.63 -1.01
C ASP A 186 26.20 -3.60 -0.31
N PHE A 187 27.08 -4.17 -1.11
CA PHE A 187 28.29 -4.83 -0.67
C PHE A 187 29.34 -4.74 -1.77
N ASP A 188 30.38 -3.97 -1.51
CA ASP A 188 31.50 -3.79 -2.45
C ASP A 188 32.53 -4.91 -2.24
N PHE A 189 32.95 -5.57 -3.32
CA PHE A 189 33.94 -6.64 -3.27
C PHE A 189 34.78 -6.68 -4.55
N LYS A 190 36.11 -6.70 -4.39
CA LYS A 190 37.07 -6.56 -5.50
C LYS A 190 36.76 -5.29 -6.31
N ASP A 191 36.50 -5.44 -7.60
CA ASP A 191 36.12 -4.41 -8.56
C ASP A 191 34.61 -4.43 -8.88
N HIS A 192 33.79 -5.14 -8.10
CA HIS A 192 32.35 -5.26 -8.26
C HIS A 192 31.56 -4.81 -7.02
N CYS A 193 30.27 -4.58 -7.20
CA CYS A 193 29.32 -4.27 -6.14
C CYS A 193 28.02 -5.06 -6.36
N ASN A 194 27.52 -5.72 -5.31
CA ASN A 194 26.14 -6.20 -5.27
C ASN A 194 25.24 -5.10 -4.70
N LEU A 195 24.08 -4.89 -5.32
CA LEU A 195 23.08 -3.92 -4.91
C LEU A 195 21.74 -4.60 -4.66
N MET A 196 21.06 -4.17 -3.60
CA MET A 196 19.66 -4.46 -3.34
C MET A 196 18.90 -3.13 -3.32
N LEU A 197 18.18 -2.87 -4.39
CA LEU A 197 17.54 -1.59 -4.68
C LEU A 197 16.06 -1.67 -4.30
N PHE A 198 15.54 -0.66 -3.59
CA PHE A 198 14.13 -0.60 -3.17
C PHE A 198 13.47 0.68 -3.68
N PHE A 199 12.33 0.51 -4.33
CA PHE A 199 11.54 1.58 -4.94
C PHE A 199 10.11 1.53 -4.42
N THR A 200 9.62 2.64 -3.88
CA THR A 200 8.25 2.73 -3.37
C THR A 200 7.79 4.19 -3.35
N ASN A 201 6.65 4.44 -2.70
CA ASN A 201 6.15 5.75 -2.37
C ASN A 201 5.87 5.85 -0.87
N GLY A 202 5.59 7.04 -0.39
CA GLY A 202 5.16 7.26 0.98
C GLY A 202 3.70 6.84 1.21
N ARG A 203 3.07 7.50 2.18
CA ARG A 203 1.66 7.35 2.52
C ARG A 203 0.75 7.72 1.35
N GLN A 204 -0.25 6.88 1.10
CA GLN A 204 -1.15 7.00 -0.06
C GLN A 204 -2.52 7.53 0.36
N LYS A 205 -2.65 8.86 0.38
CA LYS A 205 -3.88 9.58 0.79
C LYS A 205 -4.77 9.87 -0.41
N LYS A 206 -6.07 10.14 -0.18
CA LYS A 206 -7.08 10.46 -1.21
C LYS A 206 -6.58 11.45 -2.28
N ASN A 207 -5.94 12.55 -1.83
CA ASN A 207 -5.50 13.64 -2.71
C ASN A 207 -4.07 13.51 -3.23
N THR A 208 -3.29 12.55 -2.72
CA THR A 208 -1.88 12.35 -3.08
C THR A 208 -1.61 10.92 -3.51
N LEU A 209 -2.66 10.19 -3.90
CA LEU A 209 -2.57 8.83 -4.39
C LEU A 209 -1.75 8.81 -5.67
N GLN A 210 -0.79 7.89 -5.73
CA GLN A 210 0.07 7.72 -6.89
C GLN A 210 0.02 6.29 -7.41
N LYS A 211 -0.17 6.17 -8.71
CA LYS A 211 -0.08 4.90 -9.42
C LYS A 211 1.23 4.86 -10.20
N VAL A 212 1.94 3.75 -10.06
CA VAL A 212 3.18 3.46 -10.76
C VAL A 212 2.88 2.52 -11.92
N ASP A 213 3.34 2.87 -13.13
CA ASP A 213 3.40 1.93 -14.25
C ASP A 213 4.68 1.11 -14.13
N ILE A 214 4.57 -0.02 -13.41
CA ILE A 214 5.72 -0.87 -13.10
C ILE A 214 6.40 -1.45 -14.36
N ASN A 215 5.67 -1.60 -15.46
CA ASN A 215 6.23 -2.11 -16.72
C ASN A 215 6.96 -1.00 -17.48
N SER A 216 6.47 0.25 -17.42
CA SER A 216 7.23 1.42 -17.89
C SER A 216 8.54 1.58 -17.12
N PHE A 217 8.45 1.61 -15.79
CA PHE A 217 9.62 1.66 -14.90
C PHE A 217 10.63 0.56 -15.21
N GLY A 218 10.18 -0.71 -15.26
CA GLY A 218 11.06 -1.83 -15.59
C GLY A 218 11.68 -1.73 -16.98
N SER A 219 10.97 -1.18 -17.97
CA SER A 219 11.53 -0.98 -19.31
C SER A 219 12.68 0.03 -19.28
N LYS A 220 12.53 1.13 -18.54
CA LYS A 220 13.58 2.13 -18.34
C LYS A 220 14.79 1.57 -17.60
N VAL A 221 14.57 0.81 -16.53
CA VAL A 221 15.66 0.12 -15.81
C VAL A 221 16.40 -0.85 -16.72
N ARG A 222 15.67 -1.63 -17.53
CA ARG A 222 16.29 -2.57 -18.48
C ARG A 222 17.17 -1.86 -19.51
N LEU A 223 16.82 -0.65 -19.95
CA LEU A 223 17.66 0.11 -20.88
C LEU A 223 19.03 0.47 -20.28
N LEU A 224 19.16 0.54 -18.96
CA LEU A 224 20.46 0.79 -18.31
C LEU A 224 21.48 -0.33 -18.56
N THR A 225 21.05 -1.55 -18.90
CA THR A 225 21.97 -2.64 -19.28
C THR A 225 22.68 -2.39 -20.60
N GLN A 226 22.24 -1.39 -21.39
CA GLN A 226 22.92 -0.96 -22.60
C GLN A 226 24.01 0.08 -22.31
N LYS A 227 23.90 0.78 -21.17
CA LYS A 227 24.84 1.83 -20.72
C LYS A 227 25.91 1.27 -19.78
N TYR A 228 25.54 0.30 -18.95
CA TYR A 228 26.42 -0.30 -17.94
C TYR A 228 26.53 -1.82 -18.13
N PRO A 229 27.67 -2.42 -17.76
CA PRO A 229 27.80 -3.88 -17.62
C PRO A 229 27.07 -4.38 -16.36
N LEU A 230 25.74 -4.20 -16.37
CA LEU A 230 24.81 -4.51 -15.30
C LEU A 230 24.26 -5.93 -15.46
N HIS A 231 24.29 -6.69 -14.37
CA HIS A 231 23.68 -8.02 -14.28
C HIS A 231 22.58 -8.02 -13.23
N PHE A 232 21.39 -8.52 -13.58
CA PHE A 232 20.32 -8.72 -12.60
C PHE A 232 20.60 -9.97 -11.75
N GLY A 233 20.43 -9.85 -10.43
CA GLY A 233 20.86 -10.80 -9.42
C GLY A 233 22.19 -10.41 -8.77
N HIS A 234 22.49 -11.05 -7.63
CA HIS A 234 23.77 -10.88 -6.92
C HIS A 234 24.80 -11.90 -7.38
N PHE A 235 26.09 -11.53 -7.29
CA PHE A 235 27.21 -12.42 -7.53
C PHE A 235 27.85 -12.88 -6.21
N GLY A 236 28.55 -14.01 -6.25
CA GLY A 236 29.27 -14.55 -5.09
C GLY A 236 28.41 -15.43 -4.19
N SER A 237 28.81 -15.51 -2.93
CA SER A 237 28.19 -16.33 -1.88
C SER A 237 27.36 -15.46 -0.92
N PHE A 238 26.83 -16.07 0.14
CA PHE A 238 26.13 -15.35 1.19
C PHE A 238 26.98 -14.26 1.88
N LYS A 239 28.32 -14.37 1.83
CA LYS A 239 29.23 -13.37 2.41
C LYS A 239 29.18 -12.03 1.68
N GLU A 240 28.82 -12.05 0.39
CA GLU A 240 28.73 -10.88 -0.47
C GLU A 240 27.29 -10.32 -0.58
N TYR A 241 26.38 -10.76 0.31
CA TYR A 241 25.00 -10.28 0.33
C TYR A 241 24.93 -8.80 0.76
N PRO A 242 24.19 -7.94 0.05
CA PRO A 242 24.15 -6.50 0.30
C PRO A 242 23.38 -6.14 1.58
N LEU A 243 24.13 -6.06 2.68
CA LEU A 243 23.63 -5.71 4.01
C LEU A 243 24.15 -4.35 4.51
N GLN A 244 25.02 -3.68 3.75
CA GLN A 244 25.51 -2.35 4.12
C GLN A 244 24.49 -1.30 3.64
N GLY A 245 23.92 -0.54 4.57
CA GLY A 245 22.84 0.40 4.28
C GLY A 245 21.85 0.55 5.46
N PRO A 246 20.67 1.16 5.23
CA PRO A 246 20.20 1.68 3.94
C PRO A 246 20.89 2.99 3.53
N HIS A 247 21.32 3.08 2.28
CA HIS A 247 21.74 4.32 1.63
C HIS A 247 20.54 4.95 0.93
N THR A 248 20.26 6.22 1.23
CA THR A 248 19.02 6.87 0.81
C THR A 248 19.28 7.89 -0.29
N GLU A 249 18.53 7.79 -1.39
CA GLU A 249 18.64 8.68 -2.55
C GLU A 249 17.40 9.57 -2.70
N LEU A 250 16.21 8.99 -2.48
CA LEU A 250 14.93 9.70 -2.43
C LEU A 250 14.17 9.20 -1.21
N MET A 251 13.56 10.13 -0.46
CA MET A 251 12.81 9.77 0.74
C MET A 251 11.66 10.72 1.00
N VAL A 252 10.50 10.14 1.22
CA VAL A 252 9.31 10.77 1.79
C VAL A 252 8.79 9.84 2.87
N ASP A 253 8.16 10.40 3.91
CA ASP A 253 7.59 9.62 5.03
C ASP A 253 8.60 8.64 5.65
N GLU A 254 9.86 9.07 5.82
CA GLU A 254 11.00 8.23 6.24
C GLU A 254 10.67 7.30 7.42
N GLU A 255 9.97 7.80 8.43
CA GLU A 255 9.56 7.07 9.64
C GLU A 255 8.62 5.87 9.38
N TYR A 256 7.97 5.83 8.22
CA TYR A 256 7.12 4.75 7.74
C TYR A 256 7.84 3.85 6.72
N ILE A 257 9.09 4.14 6.35
CA ILE A 257 9.85 3.42 5.31
C ILE A 257 11.13 2.79 5.85
N ILE A 258 11.83 3.47 6.75
CA ILE A 258 13.09 2.99 7.35
C ILE A 258 12.94 2.97 8.87
N ASN A 259 13.41 1.89 9.51
CA ASN A 259 13.53 1.85 10.97
C ASN A 259 14.63 2.80 11.42
N LYS A 260 14.28 3.86 12.15
CA LYS A 260 15.26 4.65 12.88
C LYS A 260 15.80 3.77 14.01
N LYS A 261 17.11 3.50 13.96
CA LYS A 261 17.84 2.87 15.06
C LYS A 261 17.92 3.81 16.25
#